data_AF-A0A2A2HG01-F1
#
_entry.id   AF-A0A2A2HG01-F1
#
_cell.length_a   1.000
_cell.length_b   1.000
_cell.length_c   1.000
_cell.angle_alpha   90.00
_cell.angle_beta   90.00
_cell.angle_gamma   90.00
#
_symmetry.space_group_name_H-M   'P 1'
#
loop_
_entity.id
_entity.type
_entity.pdbx_description
1 polymer ?
#
loop_
_entity_poly.entity_id
_entity_poly.type
_entity_poly.pdbx_seq_one_letter_code
_entity_poly.pdbx_strand_id
1 'polypeptide(L)'
;MKIVLRPHHIIGLAGYIVELRTSFRNLIVVNHQDEPIKLEVPVLNDQWIEEHEALGLEVIPVFDDSNFLVTYEIAKHKLDEERKALEE
;
A
#
# COMPACT_ATOMS: atom_id res chain seq x y z
N MET A 1 -12.73 3.40 -10.93
CA MET A 1 -12.75 1.96 -10.56
C MET A 1 -12.53 1.86 -9.06
N LYS A 2 -13.01 0.80 -8.40
CA LYS A 2 -12.86 0.59 -6.95
C LYS A 2 -12.24 -0.79 -6.71
N ILE A 3 -11.32 -0.89 -5.76
CA ILE A 3 -10.68 -2.16 -5.35
C ILE A 3 -11.03 -2.38 -3.88
N VAL A 4 -11.27 -3.63 -3.48
CA VAL A 4 -11.46 -3.98 -2.06
C VAL A 4 -10.21 -4.70 -1.60
N LEU A 5 -9.51 -4.11 -0.63
CA LEU A 5 -8.38 -4.72 0.04
C LEU A 5 -8.91 -5.50 1.24
N ARG A 6 -8.70 -6.83 1.22
CA ARG A 6 -9.15 -7.69 2.31
C ARG A 6 -8.28 -7.48 3.56
N PRO A 7 -8.74 -7.94 4.73
CA PRO A 7 -7.91 -7.97 5.93
C PRO A 7 -6.56 -8.62 5.65
N HIS A 8 -5.48 -8.02 6.15
CA HIS A 8 -4.12 -8.56 6.08
C HIS A 8 -3.61 -8.85 4.66
N HIS A 9 -4.11 -8.10 3.68
CA HIS A 9 -3.65 -8.20 2.29
C HIS A 9 -2.76 -7.02 1.92
N ILE A 10 -1.81 -7.32 1.03
CA ILE A 10 -0.93 -6.36 0.38
C ILE A 10 -1.22 -6.32 -1.12
N ILE A 11 -1.21 -5.13 -1.72
CA ILE A 11 -1.34 -4.94 -3.16
C ILE A 11 -0.32 -3.92 -3.68
N GLY A 12 0.28 -4.22 -4.83
CA GLY A 12 1.09 -3.27 -5.59
C GLY A 12 0.25 -2.57 -6.64
N LEU A 13 0.34 -1.24 -6.72
CA LEU A 13 -0.40 -0.40 -7.67
C LEU A 13 0.51 0.09 -8.81
N ALA A 14 1.24 -0.83 -9.43
CA ALA A 14 2.07 -0.54 -10.60
C ALA A 14 1.23 -0.42 -11.89
N GLY A 15 1.45 0.63 -12.69
CA GLY A 15 0.82 0.79 -14.00
C GLY A 15 -0.55 1.50 -14.03
N TYR A 16 -0.96 2.15 -12.94
CA TYR A 16 -2.12 3.05 -12.92
C TYR A 16 -1.76 4.47 -13.37
N ILE A 17 -2.77 5.32 -13.63
CA ILE A 17 -2.56 6.70 -14.10
C ILE A 17 -1.86 7.50 -12.99
N VAL A 18 -0.62 7.89 -13.28
CA VAL A 18 0.25 8.68 -12.41
C VAL A 18 0.18 10.13 -12.85
N GLU A 19 0.05 11.09 -11.93
CA GLU A 19 0.21 12.50 -12.29
C GLU A 19 1.64 12.75 -12.79
N LEU A 20 1.80 13.58 -13.82
CA LEU A 20 3.11 13.82 -14.46
C LEU A 20 4.19 14.40 -13.52
N ARG A 21 3.85 14.80 -12.30
CA ARG A 21 4.72 15.50 -11.34
C ARG A 21 4.81 14.85 -9.95
N THR A 22 4.50 13.57 -9.81
CA THR A 22 4.76 12.85 -8.55
C THR A 22 6.22 12.38 -8.48
N SER A 23 6.75 12.29 -7.26
CA SER A 23 8.09 11.79 -6.97
C SER A 23 8.20 10.25 -6.98
N PHE A 24 7.09 9.52 -7.13
CA PHE A 24 7.04 8.06 -7.04
C PHE A 24 6.39 7.43 -8.27
N ARG A 25 6.77 6.20 -8.61
CA ARG A 25 6.24 5.47 -9.77
C ARG A 25 5.24 4.38 -9.41
N ASN A 26 5.36 3.85 -8.20
CA ASN A 26 4.54 2.75 -7.70
C ASN A 26 4.16 3.02 -6.25
N LEU A 27 3.02 2.45 -5.85
CA LEU A 27 2.61 2.39 -4.44
C LEU A 27 2.43 0.93 -4.02
N ILE A 28 2.79 0.66 -2.78
CA ILE A 28 2.46 -0.56 -2.07
C ILE A 28 1.47 -0.17 -0.98
N VAL A 29 0.31 -0.82 -0.97
CA VAL A 29 -0.75 -0.59 0.03
C VAL A 29 -0.90 -1.86 0.85
N VAL A 30 -0.83 -1.69 2.17
CA VAL A 30 -0.97 -2.77 3.15
C VAL A 30 -2.18 -2.50 4.03
N ASN A 31 -3.08 -3.48 4.16
CA ASN A 31 -4.16 -3.42 5.12
C ASN A 31 -3.80 -4.21 6.37
N HIS A 32 -3.47 -3.49 7.44
CA HIS A 32 -3.15 -4.05 8.76
C HIS A 32 -4.41 -4.35 9.60
N GLN A 33 -5.60 -3.97 9.13
CA GLN A 33 -6.85 -4.11 9.87
C GLN A 33 -7.51 -5.47 9.64
N ASP A 34 -8.32 -5.90 10.61
CA ASP A 34 -9.17 -7.11 10.51
C ASP A 34 -10.43 -6.92 9.65
N GLU A 35 -10.67 -5.71 9.15
CA GLU A 35 -11.81 -5.37 8.31
C GLU A 35 -11.39 -5.07 6.86
N PRO A 36 -12.23 -5.39 5.85
CA PRO A 36 -11.94 -5.07 4.46
C PRO A 36 -12.07 -3.56 4.22
N ILE A 37 -11.05 -2.97 3.59
CA ILE A 37 -11.01 -1.55 3.27
C ILE A 37 -11.24 -1.35 1.77
N LYS A 38 -12.13 -0.42 1.45
CA LYS A 38 -12.45 -0.05 0.07
C LYS A 38 -11.54 1.10 -0.39
N LEU A 39 -10.81 0.85 -1.46
CA LEU A 39 -9.87 1.79 -2.07
C LEU A 39 -10.46 2.35 -3.38
N GLU A 40 -10.42 3.66 -3.56
CA GLU A 40 -10.63 4.26 -4.89
C GLU A 40 -9.36 4.09 -5.73
N VAL A 41 -9.52 3.72 -7.01
CA VAL A 41 -8.36 3.54 -7.92
C VAL A 41 -7.63 4.88 -8.07
N PRO A 42 -6.31 4.92 -7.81
CA PRO A 42 -5.62 6.17 -7.57
C PRO A 42 -5.43 7.00 -8.84
N VAL A 43 -5.48 8.32 -8.63
CA VAL A 43 -4.57 9.24 -9.28
C VAL A 43 -3.42 9.43 -8.29
N LEU A 44 -2.23 8.95 -8.63
CA LEU A 44 -1.09 8.96 -7.70
C LEU A 44 -0.65 10.41 -7.43
N ASN A 45 -1.01 10.96 -6.27
CA ASN A 45 -0.55 12.25 -5.75
C ASN A 45 -0.38 12.19 -4.23
N ASP A 46 0.22 13.23 -3.63
CA ASP A 46 0.56 13.23 -2.20
C ASP A 46 -0.69 13.22 -1.31
N GLN A 47 -1.74 13.92 -1.73
CA GLN A 47 -3.02 13.95 -1.01
C GLN A 47 -3.64 12.54 -0.91
N TRP A 48 -3.50 11.73 -1.94
CA TRP A 48 -4.01 10.35 -1.93
C TRP A 48 -3.31 9.50 -0.86
N ILE A 49 -2.01 9.68 -0.64
CA ILE A 49 -1.26 8.97 0.41
C ILE A 49 -1.85 9.33 1.78
N GLU A 50 -1.97 10.64 2.06
CA GLU A 50 -2.49 11.15 3.34
C GLU A 50 -3.92 10.65 3.63
N GLU A 51 -4.80 10.67 2.63
CA GLU A 51 -6.19 10.20 2.76
C GLU A 51 -6.27 8.72 3.14
N HIS A 52 -5.35 7.89 2.65
CA HIS A 52 -5.36 6.44 2.89
C HIS A 52 -4.65 6.06 4.19
N GLU A 53 -3.60 6.78 4.57
CA GLU A 53 -3.03 6.67 5.91
C GLU A 53 -4.06 7.04 6.98
N ALA A 54 -4.90 8.05 6.74
CA ALA A 54 -6.00 8.41 7.63
C ALA A 54 -7.07 7.31 7.78
N LEU A 55 -7.14 6.36 6.83
CA LEU A 55 -8.00 5.18 6.91
C LEU A 55 -7.33 4.00 7.65
N GLY A 56 -6.11 4.19 8.16
CA GLY A 56 -5.34 3.16 8.87
C GLY A 56 -4.60 2.17 7.95
N LEU A 57 -4.42 2.53 6.67
CA LEU A 57 -3.57 1.79 5.74
C LEU A 57 -2.12 2.27 5.86
N GLU A 58 -1.16 1.37 5.68
CA GLU A 58 0.23 1.78 5.43
C GLU A 58 0.43 1.92 3.92
N VAL A 59 0.87 3.11 3.49
CA VAL A 59 1.14 3.41 2.08
C VAL A 59 2.63 3.69 1.92
N ILE A 60 3.34 2.81 1.23
CA ILE A 60 4.79 2.92 1.05
C ILE A 60 5.09 3.45 -0.36
N PRO A 61 5.53 4.71 -0.52
CA PRO A 61 5.96 5.22 -1.81
C PRO A 61 7.27 4.56 -2.23
N VAL A 62 7.33 4.09 -3.48
CA VAL A 62 8.54 3.52 -4.06
C VAL A 62 9.09 4.48 -5.12
N PHE A 63 10.26 5.03 -4.82
CA PHE A 63 11.00 6.00 -5.65
C PHE A 63 11.86 5.28 -6.71
N ASP A 64 12.34 6.03 -7.72
CA ASP A 64 13.10 5.48 -8.86
C ASP A 64 14.42 4.79 -8.46
N ASP A 65 15.02 5.20 -7.35
CA ASP A 65 16.26 4.62 -6.79
C ASP A 65 16.01 3.39 -5.91
N SER A 66 14.74 3.05 -5.66
CA SER A 66 14.32 2.01 -4.73
C SER A 66 13.88 0.74 -5.47
N ASN A 67 14.21 -0.43 -4.92
CA ASN A 67 13.79 -1.71 -5.51
C ASN A 67 12.41 -2.13 -4.97
N PHE A 68 11.41 -2.05 -5.84
CA PHE A 68 10.02 -2.44 -5.53
C PHE A 68 9.90 -3.84 -4.91
N LEU A 69 10.58 -4.85 -5.45
CA LEU A 69 10.46 -6.22 -4.97
C LEU A 69 10.99 -6.37 -3.54
N VAL A 70 12.13 -5.74 -3.26
CA VAL A 70 12.72 -5.75 -1.92
C VAL A 70 11.82 -5.03 -0.93
N THR A 71 11.29 -3.86 -1.29
CA THR A 71 10.36 -3.10 -0.44
C THR A 71 9.09 -3.90 -0.15
N TYR A 72 8.55 -4.59 -1.15
CA TYR A 72 7.37 -5.45 -1.00
C TYR A 72 7.66 -6.64 -0.08
N GLU A 73 8.79 -7.33 -0.23
CA GLU A 73 9.15 -8.46 0.62
C GLU A 73 9.34 -8.05 2.08
N ILE A 74 9.96 -6.90 2.33
CA ILE A 74 10.11 -6.35 3.70
C ILE A 74 8.74 -6.03 4.30
N ALA A 75 7.87 -5.35 3.55
CA ALA A 75 6.53 -5.00 4.03
C ALA A 75 5.71 -6.27 4.34
N LYS A 76 5.77 -7.26 3.46
CA LYS A 76 5.12 -8.55 3.66
C LYS A 76 5.65 -9.27 4.90
N HIS A 77 6.97 -9.33 5.08
CA HIS A 77 7.56 -9.99 6.24
C HIS A 77 7.13 -9.34 7.55
N LYS A 78 7.06 -8.00 7.61
CA LYS A 78 6.56 -7.30 8.80
C LYS A 78 5.12 -7.68 9.12
N LEU A 79 4.24 -7.64 8.11
CA LEU A 79 2.84 -8.04 8.26
C LEU A 79 2.69 -9.50 8.73
N ASP A 80 3.48 -10.42 8.16
CA ASP A 80 3.47 -11.83 8.52
C ASP A 80 3.91 -12.05 9.99
N GLU A 81 4.89 -11.30 10.48
CA GLU A 81 5.35 -11.36 11.88
C GLU A 81 4.32 -10.79 12.87
N GLU A 82 3.70 -9.66 12.53
CA GLU A 82 2.60 -9.07 13.34
C GLU A 82 1.43 -10.05 13.47
N ARG A 83 1.09 -10.75 12.38
CA ARG A 83 0.06 -11.78 12.40
C ARG A 83 0.41 -12.95 13.32
N LYS A 84 1.66 -13.43 13.30
CA LYS A 84 2.09 -14.52 14.19
C LYS A 84 2.02 -14.11 15.66
N ALA A 85 2.41 -12.88 15.99
CA ALA A 85 2.37 -12.36 17.35
C ALA A 85 0.94 -12.23 17.93
N LEU A 86 -0.09 -12.17 17.07
CA LEU A 86 -1.49 -12.16 17.48
C LEU A 86 -2.08 -13.57 17.66
N GLU A 87 -1.41 -14.61 17.13
CA GLU A 87 -1.84 -16.01 17.22
C GLU A 87 -1.21 -16.77 18.41
N GLU A 88 -0.23 -16.15 19.11
CA GLU A 88 0.42 -16.66 20.34
C GLU A 88 -0.22 -16.13 21.63
#